data_AF-A0A5D2WE66-F1
#
_entry.id   AF-A0A5D2WE66-F1
#
_cell.length_a   1.000
_cell.length_b   1.000
_cell.length_c   1.000
_cell.angle_alpha   90.00
_cell.angle_beta   90.00
_cell.angle_gamma   90.00
#
_symmetry.space_group_name_H-M   'P 1'
#
loop_
_entity.id
_entity.type
_entity.pdbx_description
1 polymer ?
#
loop_
_entity_poly.entity_id
_entity_poly.type
_entity_poly.pdbx_seq_one_letter_code
_entity_poly.pdbx_strand_id
1 'polypeptide(L)'
;MYGRLGYCLWPQILKLKALPASKKFEEHLPRHHAEFLCCLPFKEYTLSHCGLNLDTKLSEVLPKLEMGPELHLAYGVAQELGRGDSVTKLHCNMSDVVNVLVHAAEVKLKGERLASIMMLKERHHVQDLKEIFGMKKKVDRV
;
A
#
# COMPACT_ATOMS: atom_id res chain seq x y z
N MET A 1 12.49 -9.39 12.64
CA MET A 1 12.62 -7.92 12.65
C MET A 1 11.64 -7.34 13.66
N TYR A 2 11.95 -6.22 14.34
CA TYR A 2 11.12 -5.69 15.44
C TYR A 2 10.16 -4.54 15.06
N GLY A 3 10.03 -4.18 13.77
CA GLY A 3 9.24 -3.02 13.33
C GLY A 3 9.76 -1.67 13.87
N ARG A 4 9.40 -0.56 13.23
CA ARG A 4 9.76 0.78 13.72
C ARG A 4 8.64 1.33 14.59
N LEU A 5 9.00 1.97 15.70
CA LEU A 5 8.06 2.61 16.61
C LEU A 5 8.24 4.13 16.58
N GLY A 6 7.12 4.83 16.72
CA GLY A 6 7.06 6.28 16.89
C GLY A 6 6.80 6.67 18.34
N TYR A 7 6.18 7.84 18.50
CA TYR A 7 5.82 8.38 19.82
C TYR A 7 4.83 7.44 20.54
N CYS A 8 4.94 7.35 21.87
CA CYS A 8 4.11 6.47 22.72
C CYS A 8 4.06 4.99 22.29
N LEU A 9 5.12 4.46 21.65
CA LEU A 9 5.18 3.07 21.16
C LEU A 9 4.15 2.76 20.06
N TRP A 10 3.59 3.77 19.38
CA TRP A 10 2.71 3.57 18.23
C TRP A 10 3.51 3.02 17.03
N PRO A 11 3.04 1.98 16.33
CA PRO A 11 3.73 1.45 15.15
C PRO A 11 3.85 2.49 14.04
N GLN A 12 5.03 2.59 13.43
CA GLN A 12 5.22 3.37 12.21
C GLN A 12 5.10 2.49 10.99
N ILE A 13 4.08 2.77 10.17
CA ILE A 13 3.85 2.10 8.90
C ILE A 13 4.65 2.84 7.83
N LEU A 14 5.77 2.26 7.41
CA LEU A 14 6.64 2.81 6.38
C LEU A 14 6.35 2.14 5.04
N LYS A 15 6.27 2.94 3.97
CA LYS A 15 6.19 2.47 2.58
C LYS A 15 7.41 2.97 1.83
N LEU A 16 8.16 2.05 1.24
CA LEU A 16 9.17 2.35 0.25
C LEU A 16 8.53 2.24 -1.14
N LYS A 17 8.49 3.37 -1.85
CA LYS A 17 8.25 3.40 -3.29
C LYS A 17 9.59 3.17 -3.96
N ALA A 18 9.89 1.91 -4.26
CA ALA A 18 11.27 1.48 -4.46
C ALA A 18 11.85 1.81 -5.84
N LEU A 19 11.02 2.15 -6.85
CA LEU A 19 11.53 2.47 -8.20
C LEU A 19 10.45 3.19 -9.05
N PRO A 20 10.78 4.21 -9.87
CA PRO A 20 9.85 4.74 -10.85
C PRO A 20 9.78 3.87 -12.12
N ALA A 21 8.76 4.16 -12.93
CA ALA A 21 8.18 3.40 -14.03
C ALA A 21 9.14 2.65 -14.98
N SER A 22 8.79 1.38 -15.19
CA SER A 22 8.97 0.54 -16.38
C SER A 22 10.38 0.23 -16.88
N LYS A 23 11.23 1.20 -17.24
CA LYS A 23 12.51 0.90 -17.92
C LYS A 23 13.60 0.41 -16.98
N LYS A 24 13.62 0.94 -15.76
CA LYS A 24 14.69 0.61 -14.80
C LYS A 24 14.49 -0.72 -14.09
N PHE A 25 13.28 -1.27 -14.04
CA PHE A 25 13.04 -2.50 -13.27
C PHE A 25 13.74 -3.71 -13.91
N GLU A 26 13.58 -3.88 -15.23
CA GLU A 26 14.30 -4.92 -15.98
C GLU A 26 15.82 -4.71 -15.92
N GLU A 27 16.28 -3.46 -16.04
CA GLU A 27 17.71 -3.13 -15.96
C GLU A 27 18.33 -3.42 -14.58
N HIS A 28 17.64 -3.05 -13.50
CA HIS A 28 18.19 -3.14 -12.14
C HIS A 28 17.96 -4.51 -11.51
N LEU A 29 16.86 -5.20 -11.86
CA LEU A 29 16.44 -6.48 -11.29
C LEU A 29 15.99 -7.48 -12.37
N PRO A 30 16.84 -7.82 -13.35
CA PRO A 30 16.44 -8.60 -14.53
C PRO A 30 15.87 -9.98 -14.20
N ARG A 31 16.45 -10.66 -13.21
CA ARG A 31 15.95 -11.95 -12.74
C ARG A 31 14.54 -11.83 -12.14
N HIS A 32 14.30 -10.83 -11.30
CA HIS A 32 12.99 -10.61 -10.68
C HIS A 32 11.96 -10.17 -11.71
N HIS A 33 12.37 -9.41 -12.74
CA HIS A 33 11.52 -9.06 -13.86
C HIS A 33 11.04 -10.30 -14.63
N ALA A 34 11.96 -11.21 -14.98
CA ALA A 34 11.60 -12.46 -15.66
C ALA A 34 10.66 -13.33 -14.81
N GLU A 35 10.97 -13.52 -13.53
CA GLU A 35 10.12 -14.28 -12.60
C GLU A 35 8.74 -13.61 -12.43
N PHE A 36 8.68 -12.28 -12.34
CA PHE A 36 7.43 -11.53 -12.26
C PHE A 36 6.54 -11.75 -13.48
N LEU A 37 7.08 -11.61 -14.69
CA LEU A 37 6.34 -11.86 -15.93
C LEU A 37 5.81 -13.29 -16.01
N CYS A 38 6.59 -14.28 -15.54
CA CYS A 38 6.16 -15.68 -15.49
C CYS A 38 4.96 -15.91 -14.56
N CYS A 39 4.90 -15.17 -13.45
CA CYS A 39 3.88 -15.29 -12.41
C CYS A 39 2.60 -14.47 -12.68
N LEU A 40 2.57 -13.62 -13.71
CA LEU A 40 1.38 -12.82 -14.02
C LEU A 40 0.19 -13.73 -14.37
N PRO A 41 -0.98 -13.53 -13.72
CA PRO A 41 -2.23 -14.21 -14.08
C PRO A 41 -2.81 -13.60 -15.36
N PHE A 42 -3.72 -14.31 -16.02
CA PHE A 42 -4.44 -13.81 -17.22
C PHE A 42 -3.50 -13.25 -18.29
N LYS A 43 -2.55 -14.08 -18.72
CA LYS A 43 -1.41 -13.68 -19.57
C LYS A 43 -1.84 -13.00 -20.87
N GLU A 44 -3.02 -13.35 -21.39
CA GLU A 44 -3.62 -12.71 -22.57
C GLU A 44 -3.90 -11.22 -22.36
N TYR A 45 -4.16 -10.78 -21.12
CA TYR A 45 -4.43 -9.40 -20.75
C TYR A 45 -3.22 -8.69 -20.14
N THR A 46 -2.33 -9.42 -19.46
CA THR A 46 -1.21 -8.81 -18.72
C THR A 46 0.10 -8.79 -19.51
N LEU A 47 0.31 -9.72 -20.44
CA LEU A 47 1.52 -9.77 -21.25
C LEU A 47 1.33 -9.06 -22.58
N SER A 48 2.39 -8.40 -23.02
CA SER A 48 2.37 -7.46 -24.14
C SER A 48 2.63 -8.10 -25.51
N HIS A 49 3.12 -9.34 -25.54
CA HIS A 49 3.64 -9.99 -26.76
C HIS A 49 2.57 -10.74 -27.56
N CYS A 50 1.43 -11.10 -26.96
CA CYS A 50 0.31 -11.71 -27.67
C CYS A 50 -0.95 -11.72 -26.81
N GLY A 51 -2.07 -11.20 -27.35
CA GLY A 51 -3.37 -11.29 -26.68
C GLY A 51 -4.23 -10.03 -26.79
N LEU A 52 -5.00 -9.81 -25.72
CA LEU A 52 -6.00 -8.76 -25.51
C LEU A 52 -5.42 -7.53 -24.80
N ASN A 53 -4.15 -7.57 -24.38
CA ASN A 53 -3.44 -6.37 -23.92
C ASN A 53 -3.29 -5.37 -25.08
N LEU A 54 -3.91 -4.19 -24.93
CA LEU A 54 -3.91 -3.15 -25.95
C LEU A 54 -2.70 -2.21 -25.84
N ASP A 55 -1.91 -2.26 -24.76
CA ASP A 55 -0.80 -1.33 -24.52
C ASP A 55 0.21 -1.29 -25.69
N THR A 56 0.64 -2.47 -26.16
CA THR A 56 1.58 -2.57 -27.28
C THR A 56 0.96 -2.24 -28.63
N LYS A 57 -0.36 -2.40 -28.79
CA LYS A 57 -1.07 -2.11 -30.04
C LYS A 57 -1.42 -0.62 -30.17
N LEU A 58 -1.67 0.05 -29.05
CA LEU A 58 -2.02 1.46 -29.01
C LEU A 58 -0.79 2.37 -29.08
N SER A 59 0.40 1.87 -28.73
CA SER A 59 1.65 2.64 -28.82
C SER A 59 2.03 3.07 -30.25
N GLU A 60 1.38 2.53 -31.29
CA GLU A 60 1.53 2.99 -32.68
C GLU A 60 0.72 4.26 -32.98
N VAL A 61 -0.34 4.53 -32.19
CA VAL A 61 -1.32 5.60 -32.45
C VAL A 61 -1.32 6.65 -31.33
N LEU A 62 -0.96 6.25 -30.11
CA LEU A 62 -0.91 7.10 -28.92
C LEU A 62 0.50 7.08 -28.32
N PRO A 63 0.91 8.18 -27.62
CA PRO A 63 2.15 8.17 -26.85
C PRO A 63 2.15 6.95 -25.92
N LYS A 64 3.24 6.17 -25.97
CA LYS A 64 3.40 5.01 -25.09
C LYS A 64 3.14 5.44 -23.65
N LEU A 65 2.08 4.92 -23.06
CA LEU A 65 1.82 5.13 -21.65
C LEU A 65 3.04 4.55 -20.91
N GLU A 66 3.57 5.27 -19.92
CA GLU A 66 4.67 4.76 -19.08
C GLU A 66 4.15 3.66 -18.14
N MET A 67 3.67 2.57 -18.72
CA MET A 67 3.15 1.40 -18.03
C MET A 67 4.26 0.37 -17.89
N GLY A 68 4.45 -0.11 -16.67
CA GLY A 68 5.39 -1.17 -16.36
C GLY A 68 5.32 -1.55 -14.89
N PRO A 69 6.09 -2.58 -14.49
CA PRO A 69 6.04 -3.09 -13.13
C PRO A 69 6.46 -2.01 -12.13
N GLU A 70 5.69 -1.87 -11.05
CA GLU A 70 6.03 -1.05 -9.89
C GLU A 70 6.23 -1.95 -8.67
N LEU A 71 7.34 -1.75 -7.94
CA LEU A 71 7.63 -2.47 -6.71
C LEU A 71 7.24 -1.64 -5.49
N HIS A 72 6.27 -2.15 -4.73
CA HIS A 72 5.90 -1.60 -3.42
C HIS A 72 6.41 -2.50 -2.30
N LEU A 73 7.16 -1.90 -1.37
CA LEU A 73 7.58 -2.55 -0.13
C LEU A 73 7.02 -1.75 1.03
N ALA A 74 6.35 -2.41 1.95
CA ALA A 74 5.77 -1.73 3.10
C ALA A 74 5.82 -2.58 4.36
N TYR A 75 5.92 -1.90 5.49
CA TYR A 75 5.59 -2.51 6.77
C TYR A 75 4.09 -2.58 6.95
N GLY A 76 3.66 -3.57 7.72
CA GLY A 76 2.28 -3.75 8.13
C GLY A 76 2.23 -4.26 9.56
N VAL A 77 1.04 -4.17 10.15
CA VAL A 77 0.71 -4.79 11.43
C VAL A 77 -0.53 -5.64 11.23
N ALA A 78 -0.57 -6.83 11.83
CA ALA A 78 -1.68 -7.77 11.64
C ALA A 78 -3.00 -7.23 12.21
N GLN A 79 -2.93 -6.45 13.28
CA GLN A 79 -4.09 -5.77 13.86
C GLN A 79 -4.34 -4.43 13.17
N GLU A 80 -5.59 -4.14 12.86
CA GLU A 80 -6.00 -2.81 12.41
C GLU A 80 -5.75 -1.78 13.53
N LEU A 81 -5.16 -0.64 13.18
CA LEU A 81 -4.89 0.43 14.13
C LEU A 81 -5.99 1.50 14.11
N GLY A 82 -6.77 1.57 13.03
CA GLY A 82 -7.84 2.55 12.81
C GLY A 82 -7.33 3.93 12.36
N ARG A 83 -6.18 4.36 12.87
CA ARG A 83 -5.49 5.60 12.45
C ARG A 83 -4.09 5.31 11.92
N GLY A 84 -3.85 5.67 10.66
CA GLY A 84 -2.54 5.63 10.03
C GLY A 84 -1.99 4.22 9.75
N ASP A 85 -2.87 3.23 9.63
CA ASP A 85 -2.53 1.85 9.24
C ASP A 85 -2.53 1.61 7.72
N SER A 86 -3.27 2.41 6.95
CA SER A 86 -3.31 2.28 5.49
C SER A 86 -1.96 2.64 4.85
N VAL A 87 -1.37 1.65 4.18
CA VAL A 87 -0.14 1.78 3.37
C VAL A 87 -0.41 2.45 2.02
N THR A 88 -1.57 2.16 1.41
CA THR A 88 -1.97 2.68 0.11
C THR A 88 -3.33 3.35 0.26
N LYS A 89 -3.34 4.67 0.10
CA LYS A 89 -4.57 5.47 0.17
C LYS A 89 -5.49 5.13 -1.00
N LEU A 90 -6.78 5.42 -0.81
CA LEU A 90 -7.78 5.33 -1.87
C LEU A 90 -7.35 6.19 -3.07
N HIS A 91 -7.33 5.58 -4.25
CA HIS A 91 -7.01 6.25 -5.52
C HIS A 91 -7.66 5.46 -6.68
N CYS A 92 -7.75 6.11 -7.84
CA CYS A 92 -8.15 5.48 -9.10
C CYS A 92 -6.93 5.36 -10.01
N ASN A 93 -6.78 4.22 -10.68
CA ASN A 93 -5.75 4.02 -11.69
C ASN A 93 -6.25 4.48 -13.05
N MET A 94 -5.34 5.00 -13.89
CA MET A 94 -5.64 5.43 -15.25
C MET A 94 -5.79 4.26 -16.24
N SER A 95 -5.37 3.06 -15.84
CA SER A 95 -5.42 1.84 -16.61
C SER A 95 -5.71 0.64 -15.72
N ASP A 96 -5.96 -0.51 -16.35
CA ASP A 96 -6.07 -1.78 -15.64
C ASP A 96 -4.74 -2.15 -14.99
N VAL A 97 -4.79 -2.61 -13.73
CA VAL A 97 -3.59 -2.95 -12.95
C VAL A 97 -3.77 -4.31 -12.28
N VAL A 98 -2.72 -5.13 -12.32
CA VAL A 98 -2.63 -6.38 -11.56
C VAL A 98 -1.59 -6.21 -10.45
N ASN A 99 -1.96 -6.57 -9.22
CA ASN A 99 -1.08 -6.56 -8.06
C ASN A 99 -0.76 -8.00 -7.65
N VAL A 100 0.53 -8.32 -7.49
CA VAL A 100 0.99 -9.65 -7.07
C VAL A 100 1.73 -9.52 -5.74
N LEU A 101 1.24 -10.20 -4.70
CA LEU A 101 1.94 -10.30 -3.42
C LEU A 101 3.02 -11.38 -3.51
N VAL A 102 4.28 -10.97 -3.61
CA VAL A 102 5.42 -11.88 -3.80
C VAL A 102 6.12 -12.27 -2.49
N HIS A 103 5.98 -11.46 -1.44
CA HIS A 103 6.64 -11.70 -0.16
C HIS A 103 5.82 -11.11 0.99
N ALA A 104 5.72 -11.89 2.08
CA ALA A 104 5.20 -11.43 3.36
C ALA A 104 6.07 -12.04 4.48
N ALA A 105 6.41 -11.22 5.47
CA ALA A 105 7.18 -11.63 6.64
C ALA A 105 6.45 -11.19 7.91
N GLU A 106 6.19 -12.15 8.79
CA GLU A 106 5.54 -11.86 10.07
C GLU A 106 6.47 -11.12 11.02
N VAL A 107 5.95 -10.09 11.68
CA VAL A 107 6.64 -9.35 12.75
C VAL A 107 5.87 -9.55 14.04
N LYS A 108 6.46 -10.31 14.97
CA LYS A 108 5.86 -10.55 16.29
C LYS A 108 6.05 -9.33 17.19
N LEU A 109 4.95 -8.79 17.72
CA LEU A 109 4.95 -7.70 18.68
C LEU A 109 5.06 -8.26 20.11
N LYS A 110 5.84 -7.58 20.96
CA LYS A 110 5.95 -7.91 22.40
C LYS A 110 4.67 -7.49 23.15
N GLY A 111 4.35 -8.17 24.26
CA GLY A 111 3.14 -7.90 25.07
C GLY A 111 2.98 -6.45 25.50
N GLU A 112 4.05 -5.80 25.96
CA GLU A 112 4.05 -4.38 26.35
C GLU A 112 3.64 -3.44 25.20
N ARG A 113 4.03 -3.79 23.96
CA ARG A 113 3.67 -3.01 22.77
C ARG A 113 2.20 -3.21 22.41
N LEU A 114 1.71 -4.44 22.50
CA LEU A 114 0.30 -4.75 22.27
C LEU A 114 -0.60 -3.98 23.25
N ALA A 115 -0.25 -3.99 24.54
CA ALA A 115 -0.96 -3.22 25.56
C ALA A 115 -0.97 -1.71 25.25
N SER A 116 0.18 -1.17 24.84
CA SER A 116 0.31 0.25 24.46
C SER A 116 -0.56 0.60 23.24
N ILE A 117 -0.59 -0.27 22.23
CA ILE A 117 -1.44 -0.08 21.05
C ILE A 117 -2.92 -0.11 21.44
N MET A 118 -3.34 -1.09 22.27
CA MET A 118 -4.73 -1.17 22.73
C MET A 118 -5.18 0.11 23.45
N MET A 119 -4.38 0.62 24.38
CA MET A 119 -4.70 1.86 25.09
C MET A 119 -4.76 3.09 24.18
N LEU A 120 -3.92 3.15 23.14
CA LEU A 120 -3.92 4.25 22.18
C LEU A 120 -5.08 4.16 21.19
N LYS A 121 -5.47 2.95 20.77
CA LYS A 121 -6.65 2.73 19.92
C LYS A 121 -7.91 3.28 20.58
N GLU A 122 -8.11 3.04 21.87
CA GLU A 122 -9.27 3.56 22.59
C GLU A 122 -9.28 5.10 22.61
N ARG A 123 -8.13 5.71 22.90
CA ARG A 123 -7.99 7.17 22.87
C ARG A 123 -8.25 7.75 21.48
N HIS A 124 -7.76 7.11 20.43
CA HIS A 124 -8.04 7.50 19.05
C HIS A 124 -9.52 7.37 18.71
N HIS A 125 -10.17 6.29 19.13
CA HIS A 125 -11.60 6.08 18.90
C HIS A 125 -12.45 7.18 19.54
N VAL A 126 -12.21 7.51 20.81
CA VAL A 126 -12.90 8.62 21.50
C VAL A 126 -12.69 9.95 20.78
N GLN A 127 -11.47 10.18 20.28
CA GLN A 127 -11.15 11.38 19.52
C GLN A 127 -11.84 11.40 18.14
N ASP A 128 -11.90 10.29 17.43
CA ASP A 128 -12.62 10.14 16.15
C ASP A 128 -14.11 10.46 16.34
N LEU A 129 -14.75 9.90 17.38
CA LEU A 129 -16.15 10.20 17.70
C LEU A 129 -16.36 11.70 17.96
N LYS A 130 -15.44 12.33 18.69
CA LYS A 130 -15.49 13.76 18.97
C LYS A 130 -15.34 14.61 17.69
N GLU A 131 -14.45 14.21 16.78
CA GLU A 131 -14.20 14.91 15.50
C GLU A 131 -15.36 14.75 14.52
N ILE A 132 -15.94 13.55 14.43
CA ILE A 132 -17.03 13.22 13.50
C ILE A 132 -18.36 13.83 13.95
N PHE A 133 -18.71 13.68 15.23
CA PHE A 133 -20.03 14.07 15.74
C PHE A 133 -20.03 15.44 16.42
N GLY A 134 -18.86 16.03 16.64
CA GLY A 134 -18.68 17.31 17.33
C GLY A 134 -18.95 17.20 18.84
N MET A 135 -18.28 18.03 19.65
CA MET A 135 -18.77 18.27 21.01
C MET A 135 -19.99 19.19 20.91
N LYS A 136 -21.15 18.73 21.38
CA LYS A 136 -22.22 19.65 21.77
C LYS A 136 -21.64 20.61 22.81
N LYS A 137 -21.22 21.80 22.39
CA LYS A 137 -20.99 22.90 23.33
C LYS A 137 -22.33 23.10 24.04
N LYS A 138 -22.33 23.01 25.37
CA LYS A 138 -23.44 23.56 26.16
C LYS A 138 -23.58 25.00 25.71
N VAL A 139 -24.72 25.31 25.09
CA VAL A 139 -25.12 26.70 24.89
C VAL A 139 -25.42 27.21 26.29
N ASP A 140 -24.53 28.03 26.83
CA ASP A 140 -24.85 28.80 28.03
C ASP A 140 -26.04 29.69 27.66
N ARG A 141 -27.19 29.40 28.28
CA ARG A 141 -28.36 30.27 28.21
C ARG A 141 -28.01 31.53 28.98
N VAL A 142 -27.87 32.65 28.26
CA VAL A 142 -27.99 34.00 28.81
C VAL A 142 -29.47 34.33 28.89
#